data_AF-A0A2D0A3C6-F1
#
_entry.id   AF-A0A2D0A3C6-F1
#
_cell.length_a   1.000
_cell.length_b   1.000
_cell.length_c   1.000
_cell.angle_alpha   90.00
_cell.angle_beta   90.00
_cell.angle_gamma   90.00
#
_symmetry.space_group_name_H-M   'P 1'
#
loop_
_entity.id
_entity.type
_entity.pdbx_description
1 polymer ?
#
loop_
_entity_poly.entity_id
_entity_poly.type
_entity_poly.pdbx_seq_one_letter_code
_entity_poly.pdbx_strand_id
1 'polypeptide(L)'
;MMSEQAIAAIVKRALGRLEAELEAMDEDHRGFERTRTEGPTFYSERSHALAMASHIQGLYSQAENLLKQVMEQLGDELRKTEAWHKQLLEIAAVEVPGVRSAILSEQAFAGLESMLRMRHVIRSNYAGDLKPARILEFIPDARAAIEHTISDLHAFANGLIHGPDDAPALTHPAPK
;
A
#
# COMPACT_ATOMS: atom_id res chain seq x y z
N MET A 1 -10.16 -17.41 -17.31
CA MET A 1 -8.87 -16.80 -16.93
C MET A 1 -8.63 -15.64 -17.89
N MET A 2 -8.42 -14.42 -17.38
CA MET A 2 -8.14 -13.26 -18.23
C MET A 2 -6.74 -13.38 -18.85
N SER A 3 -6.47 -12.67 -19.95
CA SER A 3 -5.10 -12.60 -20.49
C SER A 3 -4.19 -11.81 -19.55
N GLU A 4 -2.88 -12.10 -19.57
CA GLU A 4 -1.87 -11.35 -18.80
C GLU A 4 -1.92 -9.85 -19.09
N GLN A 5 -2.17 -9.47 -20.34
CA GLN A 5 -2.38 -8.07 -20.74
C GLN A 5 -3.58 -7.42 -20.05
N ALA A 6 -4.69 -8.16 -19.89
CA ALA A 6 -5.87 -7.65 -19.21
C ALA A 6 -5.65 -7.52 -17.69
N ILE A 7 -4.91 -8.45 -17.08
CA ILE A 7 -4.49 -8.36 -15.67
C ILE A 7 -3.59 -7.14 -15.47
N ALA A 8 -2.57 -6.97 -16.31
CA ALA A 8 -1.67 -5.81 -16.23
C ALA A 8 -2.41 -4.48 -16.41
N ALA A 9 -3.41 -4.40 -17.29
CA ALA A 9 -4.24 -3.20 -17.46
C ALA A 9 -5.13 -2.89 -16.25
N ILE A 10 -5.59 -3.90 -15.51
CA ILE A 10 -6.30 -3.71 -14.24
C ILE A 10 -5.35 -3.17 -13.19
N VAL A 11 -4.17 -3.78 -13.04
CA VAL A 11 -3.15 -3.36 -12.08
C VAL A 11 -2.74 -1.91 -12.33
N LYS A 12 -2.41 -1.53 -13.57
CA LYS A 12 -2.01 -0.15 -13.92
C LYS A 12 -3.09 0.89 -13.59
N ARG A 13 -4.36 0.57 -13.86
CA ARG A 13 -5.48 1.48 -13.50
C ARG A 13 -5.68 1.60 -12.00
N ALA A 14 -5.44 0.54 -11.25
CA ALA A 14 -5.54 0.55 -9.80
C ALA A 14 -4.35 1.29 -9.16
N LEU A 15 -3.15 1.13 -9.72
CA LEU A 15 -1.95 1.87 -9.32
C LEU A 15 -2.14 3.37 -9.46
N GLY A 16 -2.67 3.86 -10.59
CA GLY A 16 -2.93 5.29 -10.76
C GLY A 16 -3.89 5.88 -9.73
N ARG A 17 -4.82 5.08 -9.18
CA ARG A 17 -5.69 5.53 -8.07
C ARG A 17 -4.96 5.52 -6.73
N LEU A 18 -4.12 4.52 -6.49
CA LEU A 18 -3.32 4.42 -5.27
C LEU A 18 -2.28 5.54 -5.19
N GLU A 19 -1.63 5.86 -6.31
CA GLU A 19 -0.71 6.99 -6.45
C GLU A 19 -1.41 8.32 -6.18
N ALA A 20 -2.60 8.54 -6.76
CA ALA A 20 -3.37 9.76 -6.53
C ALA A 20 -3.84 9.91 -5.07
N GLU A 21 -4.22 8.82 -4.41
CA GLU A 21 -4.56 8.84 -2.98
C GLU A 21 -3.35 9.14 -2.10
N LEU A 22 -2.16 8.61 -2.46
CA LEU A 22 -0.92 8.89 -1.74
C LEU A 22 -0.54 10.37 -1.86
N GLU A 23 -0.66 10.93 -3.06
CA GLU A 23 -0.43 12.36 -3.32
C GLU A 23 -1.43 13.23 -2.55
N ALA A 24 -2.70 12.83 -2.49
CA ALA A 24 -3.72 13.53 -1.71
C ALA A 24 -3.38 13.53 -0.21
N MET A 25 -2.95 12.39 0.34
CA MET A 25 -2.49 12.31 1.74
C MET A 25 -1.30 13.24 2.00
N ASP A 26 -0.31 13.25 1.10
CA ASP A 26 0.87 14.11 1.21
C ASP A 26 0.49 15.60 1.16
N GLU A 27 -0.43 16.00 0.28
CA GLU A 27 -0.90 17.39 0.20
C GLU A 27 -1.68 17.82 1.45
N ASP A 28 -2.61 16.98 1.92
CA ASP A 28 -3.36 17.25 3.14
C ASP A 28 -2.44 17.34 4.35
N HIS A 29 -1.46 16.42 4.46
CA HIS A 29 -0.46 16.47 5.52
C HIS A 29 0.35 17.78 5.49
N ARG A 30 0.84 18.19 4.31
CA ARG A 30 1.54 19.48 4.12
C ARG A 30 0.65 20.66 4.48
N GLY A 31 -0.64 20.63 4.14
CA GLY A 31 -1.61 21.66 4.49
C GLY A 31 -1.78 21.82 6.00
N PHE A 32 -1.85 20.71 6.73
CA PHE A 32 -1.89 20.72 8.19
C PHE A 32 -0.58 21.21 8.81
N GLU A 33 0.58 20.79 8.30
CA GLU A 33 1.88 21.26 8.79
C GLU A 33 2.10 22.76 8.53
N ARG A 34 1.62 23.28 7.39
CA ARG A 34 1.58 24.71 7.12
C ARG A 34 0.70 25.43 8.13
N THR A 35 -0.50 24.93 8.39
CA THR A 35 -1.39 25.51 9.41
C THR A 35 -0.76 25.47 10.81
N ARG A 36 -0.06 24.38 11.16
CA ARG A 36 0.65 24.24 12.44
C ARG A 36 1.72 25.31 12.65
N THR A 37 2.40 25.71 11.58
CA THR A 37 3.52 26.65 11.62
C THR A 37 3.10 28.11 11.40
N GLU A 38 2.23 28.37 10.42
CA GLU A 38 1.82 29.71 9.99
C GLU A 38 0.54 30.22 10.69
N GLY A 39 -0.32 29.31 11.15
CA GLY A 39 -1.61 29.63 11.76
C GLY A 39 -1.94 28.74 12.97
N PRO A 40 -1.07 28.66 14.00
CA PRO A 40 -1.21 27.70 15.10
C PRO A 40 -2.53 27.80 15.87
N THR A 41 -3.16 28.98 15.91
CA THR A 41 -4.50 29.18 16.48
C THR A 41 -5.59 28.35 15.79
N PHE A 42 -5.42 28.08 14.50
CA PHE A 42 -6.36 27.30 13.68
C PHE A 42 -5.94 25.83 13.56
N TYR A 43 -4.77 25.46 14.06
CA TYR A 43 -4.30 24.08 14.02
C TYR A 43 -5.03 23.22 15.06
N SER A 44 -5.50 22.06 14.60
CA SER A 44 -6.07 21.03 15.46
C SER A 44 -5.35 19.72 15.19
N GLU A 45 -4.49 19.30 16.14
CA GLU A 45 -3.77 18.04 16.09
C GLU A 45 -4.73 16.85 15.92
N ARG A 46 -5.89 16.90 16.60
CA ARG A 46 -6.93 15.90 16.46
C ARG A 46 -7.50 15.84 15.05
N SER A 47 -7.79 16.99 14.43
CA SER A 47 -8.33 17.03 13.07
C SER A 47 -7.30 16.53 12.06
N HIS A 48 -6.03 16.90 12.23
CA HIS A 48 -4.91 16.41 11.44
C HIS A 48 -4.79 14.89 11.53
N ALA A 49 -4.77 14.34 12.74
CA ALA A 49 -4.69 12.91 12.95
C ALA A 49 -5.90 12.14 12.39
N LEU A 50 -7.11 12.69 12.49
CA LEU A 50 -8.32 12.06 11.93
C LEU A 50 -8.29 12.04 10.39
N ALA A 51 -7.84 13.13 9.75
CA ALA A 51 -7.65 13.17 8.30
C ALA A 51 -6.62 12.13 7.86
N MET A 52 -5.46 12.09 8.51
CA MET A 52 -4.38 11.12 8.21
C MET A 52 -4.81 9.68 8.46
N ALA A 53 -5.55 9.42 9.54
CA ALA A 53 -6.13 8.09 9.81
C ALA A 53 -7.06 7.65 8.67
N SER A 54 -7.89 8.55 8.13
CA SER A 54 -8.76 8.27 6.99
C SER A 54 -7.96 7.90 5.74
N HIS A 55 -6.94 8.68 5.39
CA HIS A 55 -6.07 8.38 4.24
C HIS A 55 -5.34 7.05 4.41
N ILE A 56 -4.71 6.80 5.57
CA ILE A 56 -4.00 5.55 5.86
C ILE A 56 -4.92 4.33 5.70
N GLN A 57 -6.16 4.42 6.19
CA GLN A 57 -7.15 3.35 6.03
C GLN A 57 -7.60 3.18 4.57
N GLY A 58 -7.78 4.29 3.85
CA GLY A 58 -8.11 4.31 2.42
C GLY A 58 -7.02 3.65 1.59
N LEU A 59 -5.78 4.10 1.73
CA LEU A 59 -4.59 3.55 1.08
C LEU A 59 -4.44 2.05 1.32
N TYR A 60 -4.51 1.61 2.58
CA TYR A 60 -4.45 0.18 2.91
C TYR A 60 -5.57 -0.60 2.21
N SER A 61 -6.81 -0.10 2.26
CA SER A 61 -7.95 -0.79 1.67
C SER A 61 -7.85 -0.86 0.14
N GLN A 62 -7.31 0.17 -0.52
CA GLN A 62 -7.06 0.15 -1.96
C GLN A 62 -5.98 -0.87 -2.34
N ALA A 63 -4.85 -0.87 -1.63
CA ALA A 63 -3.77 -1.84 -1.84
C ALA A 63 -4.23 -3.28 -1.61
N GLU A 64 -4.93 -3.54 -0.51
CA GLU A 64 -5.51 -4.84 -0.17
C GLU A 64 -6.48 -5.34 -1.25
N ASN A 65 -7.41 -4.48 -1.69
CA ASN A 65 -8.37 -4.86 -2.73
C ASN A 65 -7.70 -5.13 -4.07
N LEU A 66 -6.60 -4.44 -4.39
CA LEU A 66 -5.82 -4.69 -5.58
C LEU A 66 -5.11 -6.04 -5.50
N LEU A 67 -4.41 -6.33 -4.40
CA LEU A 67 -3.78 -7.63 -4.17
C LEU A 67 -4.79 -8.76 -4.26
N LYS A 68 -5.96 -8.60 -3.64
CA LYS A 68 -7.06 -9.57 -3.71
C LYS A 68 -7.50 -9.83 -5.14
N GLN A 69 -7.73 -8.77 -5.93
CA GLN A 69 -8.14 -8.91 -7.33
C GLN A 69 -7.06 -9.63 -8.15
N VAL A 70 -5.78 -9.32 -7.94
CA VAL A 70 -4.67 -9.98 -8.63
C VAL A 70 -4.64 -11.47 -8.28
N MET A 71 -4.74 -11.83 -7.00
CA MET A 71 -4.77 -13.23 -6.56
C MET A 71 -5.95 -14.01 -7.16
N GLU A 72 -7.14 -13.41 -7.16
CA GLU A 72 -8.34 -14.02 -7.75
C GLU A 72 -8.17 -14.28 -9.26
N GLN A 73 -7.47 -13.40 -9.98
CA GLN A 73 -7.18 -13.61 -11.41
C GLN A 73 -6.11 -14.68 -11.66
N LEU A 74 -5.17 -14.84 -10.73
CA LEU A 74 -4.13 -15.87 -10.77
C LEU A 74 -4.66 -17.26 -10.36
N GLY A 75 -5.89 -17.34 -9.84
CA GLY A 75 -6.52 -18.59 -9.42
C GLY A 75 -6.19 -18.99 -7.97
N ASP A 76 -5.60 -18.10 -7.18
CA ASP A 76 -5.34 -18.33 -5.76
C ASP A 76 -6.67 -18.26 -4.97
N GLU A 77 -7.06 -19.37 -4.33
CA GLU A 77 -8.26 -19.44 -3.49
C GLU A 77 -7.99 -18.87 -2.09
N LEU A 78 -8.40 -17.63 -1.85
CA LEU A 78 -8.37 -17.04 -0.50
C LEU A 78 -9.43 -17.69 0.38
N ARG A 79 -9.00 -18.26 1.51
CA ARG A 79 -9.93 -18.76 2.54
C ARG A 79 -10.61 -17.58 3.23
N LYS A 80 -11.94 -17.51 3.16
CA LYS A 80 -12.76 -16.47 3.81
C LYS A 80 -12.84 -16.71 5.32
N THR A 81 -11.77 -16.40 6.03
CA THR A 81 -11.70 -16.41 7.51
C THR A 81 -11.49 -14.98 8.01
N GLU A 82 -11.75 -14.67 9.27
CA GLU A 82 -11.46 -13.34 9.86
C GLU A 82 -9.98 -12.90 9.68
N ALA A 83 -9.05 -13.86 9.54
CA ALA A 83 -7.63 -13.62 9.32
C ALA A 83 -7.22 -13.47 7.83
N TRP A 84 -8.19 -13.39 6.91
CA TRP A 84 -7.92 -13.37 5.47
C TRP A 84 -7.02 -12.20 5.04
N HIS A 85 -7.12 -11.06 5.73
CA HIS A 85 -6.32 -9.86 5.48
C HIS A 85 -4.82 -10.17 5.56
N LYS A 86 -4.39 -10.84 6.63
CA LYS A 86 -2.99 -11.21 6.83
C LYS A 86 -2.56 -12.30 5.84
N GLN A 87 -3.41 -13.31 5.64
CA GLN A 87 -3.14 -14.41 4.71
C GLN A 87 -2.92 -13.91 3.29
N LEU A 88 -3.68 -12.90 2.84
CA LEU A 88 -3.48 -12.27 1.54
C LEU A 88 -2.08 -11.68 1.40
N LEU A 89 -1.59 -10.96 2.43
CA LEU A 89 -0.24 -10.39 2.42
C LEU A 89 0.83 -11.49 2.39
N GLU A 90 0.65 -12.54 3.18
CA GLU A 90 1.57 -13.69 3.23
C GLU A 90 1.66 -14.39 1.87
N ILE A 91 0.52 -14.67 1.23
CA ILE A 91 0.47 -15.29 -0.11
C ILE A 91 1.10 -14.37 -1.17
N ALA A 92 0.91 -13.06 -1.06
CA ALA A 92 1.48 -12.09 -1.99
C ALA A 92 3.00 -11.92 -1.87
N ALA A 93 3.57 -12.17 -0.70
CA ALA A 93 5.01 -12.12 -0.46
C ALA A 93 5.74 -13.42 -0.88
N VAL A 94 5.02 -14.49 -1.16
CA VAL A 94 5.62 -15.79 -1.51
C VAL A 94 5.73 -15.94 -3.03
N GLU A 95 6.93 -16.29 -3.49
CA GLU A 95 7.16 -16.81 -4.84
C GLU A 95 6.54 -18.21 -4.97
N VAL A 96 5.90 -18.48 -6.11
CA VAL A 96 5.41 -19.81 -6.47
C VAL A 96 6.23 -20.30 -7.66
N PRO A 97 7.26 -21.15 -7.43
CA PRO A 97 8.19 -21.58 -8.48
C PRO A 97 7.48 -22.14 -9.71
N GLY A 98 7.81 -21.62 -10.88
CA GLY A 98 7.20 -22.04 -12.15
C GLY A 98 5.77 -21.51 -12.39
N VAL A 99 5.21 -20.71 -11.49
CA VAL A 99 3.88 -20.09 -11.64
C VAL A 99 3.96 -18.57 -11.61
N ARG A 100 4.56 -17.98 -10.55
CA ARG A 100 4.72 -16.53 -10.42
C ARG A 100 5.83 -16.14 -9.45
N SER A 101 6.47 -15.01 -9.72
CA SER A 101 7.30 -14.31 -8.73
C SER A 101 6.46 -13.83 -7.54
N ALA A 102 7.12 -13.50 -6.43
CA ALA A 102 6.50 -12.76 -5.34
C ALA A 102 5.97 -11.41 -5.86
N ILE A 103 4.77 -11.04 -5.42
CA ILE A 103 4.13 -9.77 -5.80
C ILE A 103 4.56 -8.66 -4.85
N LEU A 104 4.84 -8.99 -3.58
CA LEU A 104 5.33 -8.06 -2.58
C LEU A 104 6.78 -8.40 -2.22
N SER A 105 7.61 -7.37 -2.13
CA SER A 105 8.89 -7.39 -1.44
C SER A 105 8.68 -7.55 0.07
N GLU A 106 9.75 -7.91 0.79
CA GLU A 106 9.74 -7.99 2.26
C GLU A 106 9.37 -6.63 2.89
N GLN A 107 9.84 -5.54 2.30
CA GLN A 107 9.59 -4.20 2.79
C GLN A 107 8.12 -3.79 2.59
N ALA A 108 7.53 -4.07 1.43
CA ALA A 108 6.10 -3.82 1.21
C ALA A 108 5.22 -4.70 2.12
N PHE A 109 5.58 -5.98 2.29
CA PHE A 109 4.88 -6.88 3.20
C PHE A 109 4.89 -6.36 4.65
N ALA A 110 6.06 -6.04 5.19
CA ALA A 110 6.19 -5.55 6.57
C ALA A 110 5.47 -4.20 6.78
N GLY A 111 5.50 -3.33 5.77
CA GLY A 111 4.79 -2.05 5.76
C GLY A 111 3.27 -2.23 5.79
N LEU A 112 2.73 -3.05 4.87
CA LEU A 112 1.29 -3.33 4.82
C LEU A 112 0.80 -4.07 6.08
N GLU A 113 1.60 -4.96 6.66
CA GLU A 113 1.26 -5.60 7.94
C GLU A 113 1.17 -4.56 9.09
N SER A 114 2.07 -3.57 9.09
CA SER A 114 2.03 -2.45 10.04
C SER A 114 0.78 -1.58 9.83
N MET A 115 0.40 -1.31 8.57
CA MET A 115 -0.84 -0.60 8.24
C MET A 115 -2.09 -1.40 8.67
N LEU A 116 -2.10 -2.73 8.51
CA LEU A 116 -3.18 -3.59 8.99
C LEU A 116 -3.33 -3.47 10.53
N ARG A 117 -2.23 -3.53 11.27
CA ARG A 117 -2.24 -3.30 12.72
C ARG A 117 -2.77 -1.91 13.06
N MET A 118 -2.32 -0.87 12.34
CA MET A 118 -2.81 0.49 12.55
C MET A 118 -4.31 0.62 12.25
N ARG A 119 -4.81 -0.05 11.22
CA ARG A 119 -6.25 -0.09 10.91
C ARG A 119 -7.06 -0.69 12.06
N HIS A 120 -6.55 -1.72 12.74
CA HIS A 120 -7.19 -2.24 13.95
C HIS A 120 -7.21 -1.21 15.07
N VAL A 121 -6.11 -0.48 15.28
CA VAL A 121 -6.02 0.61 16.28
C VAL A 121 -7.02 1.73 15.99
N ILE A 122 -7.12 2.18 14.73
CA ILE A 122 -8.05 3.23 14.34
C ILE A 122 -9.50 2.77 14.52
N ARG A 123 -9.81 1.51 14.17
CA ARG A 123 -11.15 0.93 14.31
C ARG A 123 -11.54 0.58 15.73
N SER A 124 -10.60 0.20 16.59
CA SER A 124 -10.89 -0.12 18.00
C SER A 124 -11.18 1.12 18.84
N ASN A 125 -10.82 2.32 18.37
CA ASN A 125 -10.86 3.55 19.15
C ASN A 125 -12.09 4.45 18.94
N TYR A 126 -13.20 3.91 18.45
CA TYR A 126 -14.47 4.64 18.43
C TYR A 126 -15.03 4.82 19.86
N ALA A 127 -14.54 5.84 20.57
CA ALA A 127 -15.33 6.71 21.48
C ALA A 127 -14.48 7.74 22.28
N GLY A 128 -13.15 7.64 22.36
CA GLY A 128 -12.39 8.60 23.20
C GLY A 128 -10.87 8.57 23.14
N ASP A 129 -10.24 7.43 22.86
CA ASP A 129 -8.81 7.22 23.18
C ASP A 129 -7.84 7.30 22.00
N LEU A 130 -8.27 7.75 20.81
CA LEU A 130 -7.36 7.90 19.66
C LEU A 130 -6.26 8.91 20.02
N LYS A 131 -5.03 8.40 20.13
CA LYS A 131 -3.83 9.20 20.41
C LYS A 131 -3.37 9.86 19.10
N PRO A 132 -3.56 11.18 18.90
CA PRO A 132 -3.23 11.84 17.65
C PRO A 132 -1.75 11.65 17.26
N ALA A 133 -0.85 11.82 18.23
CA ALA A 133 0.59 11.61 18.06
C ALA A 133 0.93 10.26 17.41
N ARG A 134 0.27 9.17 17.84
CA ARG A 134 0.52 7.83 17.28
C ARG A 134 0.20 7.73 15.80
N ILE A 135 -0.82 8.46 15.33
CA ILE A 135 -1.17 8.50 13.91
C ILE A 135 -0.17 9.36 13.15
N LEU A 136 0.14 10.54 13.68
CA LEU A 136 1.06 11.49 13.04
C LEU A 136 2.48 10.92 12.91
N GLU A 137 2.96 10.22 13.94
CA GLU A 137 4.25 9.51 13.93
C GLU A 137 4.28 8.35 12.92
N PHE A 138 3.13 7.77 12.57
CA PHE A 138 3.04 6.64 11.63
C PHE A 138 2.96 7.07 10.16
N ILE A 139 2.79 8.36 9.86
CA ILE A 139 2.66 8.86 8.48
C ILE A 139 3.84 8.46 7.59
N PRO A 140 5.12 8.62 8.02
CA PRO A 140 6.27 8.23 7.19
C PRO A 140 6.28 6.73 6.85
N ASP A 141 5.95 5.88 7.84
CA ASP A 141 5.90 4.43 7.67
C ASP A 141 4.78 4.01 6.70
N ALA A 142 3.59 4.61 6.85
CA ALA A 142 2.47 4.37 5.95
C ALA A 142 2.80 4.81 4.51
N ARG A 143 3.44 5.96 4.35
CA ARG A 143 3.87 6.49 3.06
C ARG A 143 4.86 5.55 2.39
N ALA A 144 5.92 5.16 3.09
CA ALA A 144 6.94 4.24 2.57
C ALA A 144 6.36 2.87 2.20
N ALA A 145 5.45 2.32 3.03
CA ALA A 145 4.77 1.06 2.76
C ALA A 145 4.00 1.09 1.42
N ILE A 146 3.29 2.18 1.15
CA ILE A 146 2.54 2.35 -0.10
C ILE A 146 3.49 2.56 -1.29
N GLU A 147 4.57 3.33 -1.15
CA GLU A 147 5.56 3.51 -2.22
C GLU A 147 6.19 2.18 -2.64
N HIS A 148 6.57 1.34 -1.68
CA HIS A 148 7.10 0.00 -1.95
C HIS A 148 6.05 -0.89 -2.62
N THR A 149 4.82 -0.86 -2.13
CA THR A 149 3.70 -1.61 -2.73
C THR A 149 3.44 -1.18 -4.18
N ILE A 150 3.46 0.13 -4.47
CA ILE A 150 3.32 0.67 -5.83
C ILE A 150 4.47 0.18 -6.72
N SER A 151 5.71 0.26 -6.23
CA SER A 151 6.89 -0.18 -6.97
C SER A 151 6.83 -1.66 -7.32
N ASP A 152 6.49 -2.52 -6.37
CA ASP A 152 6.41 -3.96 -6.56
C ASP A 152 5.30 -4.35 -7.55
N LEU A 153 4.13 -3.70 -7.47
CA LEU A 153 3.02 -3.95 -8.37
C LEU A 153 3.27 -3.42 -9.79
N HIS A 154 4.02 -2.32 -9.96
CA HIS A 154 4.51 -1.90 -11.28
C HIS A 154 5.47 -2.94 -11.87
N ALA A 155 6.42 -3.43 -11.07
CA ALA A 155 7.35 -4.48 -11.50
C ALA A 155 6.61 -5.76 -11.91
N PHE A 156 5.64 -6.20 -11.09
CA PHE A 156 4.77 -7.33 -11.38
C PHE A 156 3.99 -7.13 -12.70
N ALA A 157 3.31 -5.98 -12.87
CA ALA A 157 2.52 -5.70 -14.07
C ALA A 157 3.39 -5.64 -15.34
N ASN A 158 4.64 -5.18 -15.24
CA ASN A 158 5.58 -5.16 -16.36
C ASN A 158 6.10 -6.56 -16.69
N GLY A 159 6.40 -7.38 -15.68
CA GLY A 159 6.82 -8.78 -15.86
C GLY A 159 5.76 -9.64 -16.54
N LEU A 160 4.47 -9.38 -16.30
CA LEU A 160 3.36 -10.04 -17.00
C LEU A 160 3.29 -9.72 -18.50
N ILE A 161 3.79 -8.57 -18.94
CA ILE A 161 3.68 -8.14 -20.35
C ILE A 161 4.88 -8.62 -21.18
N HIS A 162 6.06 -8.65 -20.57
CA HIS A 162 7.30 -8.90 -21.30
C HIS A 162 7.89 -10.30 -21.03
N GLY A 163 7.35 -11.05 -20.06
CA GLY A 163 7.93 -12.31 -19.61
C GLY A 163 9.23 -12.10 -18.80
N PRO A 164 9.72 -13.14 -18.10
CA PRO A 164 10.90 -13.04 -17.23
C PRO A 164 12.21 -12.66 -17.93
N ASP A 165 12.26 -12.71 -19.27
CA ASP A 165 13.47 -12.45 -20.08
C ASP A 165 13.69 -10.96 -20.45
N ASP A 166 12.73 -10.07 -20.16
CA ASP A 166 12.75 -8.67 -20.64
C ASP A 166 12.85 -7.63 -19.50
N ALA A 167 13.20 -8.04 -18.27
CA ALA A 167 13.52 -7.08 -17.22
C ALA A 167 14.74 -6.24 -17.66
N PRO A 168 14.65 -4.89 -17.69
CA PRO A 168 15.81 -4.08 -18.04
C PRO A 168 16.91 -4.35 -17.02
N ALA A 169 18.05 -4.84 -17.49
CA ALA A 169 19.21 -5.14 -16.67
C ALA A 169 19.49 -3.94 -15.76
N LEU A 170 19.39 -4.18 -14.44
CA LEU A 170 19.83 -3.23 -13.43
C LEU A 170 21.30 -2.90 -13.74
N THR A 171 21.51 -1.74 -14.34
CA THR A 171 22.85 -1.20 -14.59
C THR A 171 23.39 -0.73 -13.25
N HIS A 172 23.96 -1.66 -12.49
CA HIS A 172 24.84 -1.30 -11.39
C HIS A 172 26.07 -0.59 -11.98
N PRO A 173 26.37 0.66 -11.60
CA PRO A 173 27.65 1.26 -11.95
C PRO A 173 28.75 0.47 -11.22
N ALA A 174 29.76 0.04 -11.99
CA ALA A 174 30.91 -0.67 -11.46
C ALA A 174 31.60 0.14 -10.35
N PRO A 175 32.01 -0.48 -9.24
CA PRO A 175 32.77 0.22 -8.21
C PRO A 175 34.15 0.62 -8.76
N LYS A 176 34.57 1.84 -8.43
CA LYS A 176 35.95 2.33 -8.64
C LYS A 176 36.91 1.70 -7.64
#